data_AF-M5XQC6-F1
#
_entry.id   AF-M5XQC6-F1
#
_cell.length_a   1.000
_cell.length_b   1.000
_cell.length_c   1.000
_cell.angle_alpha   90.00
_cell.angle_beta   90.00
_cell.angle_gamma   90.00
#
_symmetry.space_group_name_H-M   'P 1'
#
loop_
_entity.id
_entity.type
_entity.pdbx_description
1 polymer ?
#
loop_
_entity_poly.entity_id
_entity_poly.type
_entity_poly.pdbx_seq_one_letter_code
_entity_poly.pdbx_strand_id
1 'polypeptide(L)'
;MGWDAYRFSISWSRLLPNGKLSGGVNKEGIKYYNNLINELLRNGLTPFVTLFHWDLPQTLEDEYGGFLSPHIVNHFQDYAELCYKEFGDRVKHWMTLNEPYTFSNYGYATGSQAPGRCSTWQQLNCTGGDSSTEPYLVTHHQLLAHAAAVKLYKNRYQASQNGVIGITLVSDWFEPLSEEKENKNAALRALDFMFGWFAEPLTSGDYPQSMRSLVGSRLPKFTKEQSKLLIGSFDFLGLNYYTGYYASDAPRNNSVYASYTTDAGVNLSSERNGVLIGPKGASEWLNVYPQGIQHLLLYTKKKYHNPIIYITENGVDELNDPKLSLAEALNDTHRIDFYNRHLHYVQSSIDNGVKVKGFFPWTLLDDFEWSSGFSIRFDASYYSMGKNEDPSSLPYLHLFHLCSIIEILCCFEKRILRSCNLIAPRSFCFVAQEIGSQGPAPSQDVSKTHIANEEAGTRPL
;
A
#
# COMPACT_ATOMS: atom_id res chain seq x y z
N MET A 1 -9.11 -13.10 -12.67
CA MET A 1 -9.59 -12.09 -11.70
C MET A 1 -10.38 -10.95 -12.35
N GLY A 2 -10.19 -10.67 -13.66
CA GLY A 2 -10.99 -9.63 -14.33
C GLY A 2 -10.73 -8.22 -13.80
N TRP A 3 -9.54 -7.99 -13.24
CA TRP A 3 -9.14 -6.66 -12.75
C TRP A 3 -8.78 -5.75 -13.92
N ASP A 4 -8.95 -4.45 -13.72
CA ASP A 4 -8.65 -3.42 -14.73
C ASP A 4 -7.22 -2.86 -14.61
N ALA A 5 -6.61 -3.01 -13.44
CA ALA A 5 -5.34 -2.36 -13.10
C ALA A 5 -4.53 -3.20 -12.12
N TYR A 6 -3.22 -2.95 -12.10
CA TYR A 6 -2.30 -3.52 -11.12
C TYR A 6 -1.40 -2.43 -10.55
N ARG A 7 -1.45 -2.26 -9.23
CA ARG A 7 -0.57 -1.34 -8.49
C ARG A 7 0.66 -2.10 -8.00
N PHE A 8 1.85 -1.60 -8.34
CA PHE A 8 3.12 -2.17 -7.88
C PHE A 8 4.16 -1.06 -7.67
N SER A 9 5.23 -1.36 -6.95
CA SER A 9 6.35 -0.43 -6.75
C SER A 9 7.57 -0.78 -7.61
N ILE A 10 8.34 0.24 -7.97
CA ILE A 10 9.68 0.05 -8.55
C ILE A 10 10.69 0.17 -7.42
N SER A 11 11.54 -0.85 -7.31
CA SER A 11 12.63 -0.84 -6.33
C SER A 11 13.74 0.12 -6.73
N TRP A 12 13.98 1.16 -5.92
CA TRP A 12 15.01 2.16 -6.19
C TRP A 12 16.40 1.52 -6.26
N SER A 13 16.78 0.75 -5.23
CA SER A 13 18.08 0.07 -5.17
C SER A 13 18.27 -0.96 -6.29
N ARG A 14 17.18 -1.52 -6.85
CA ARG A 14 17.28 -2.40 -8.04
C ARG A 14 17.69 -1.64 -9.29
N LEU A 15 17.21 -0.41 -9.48
CA LEU A 15 17.52 0.43 -10.64
C LEU A 15 18.86 1.14 -10.49
N LEU A 16 19.11 1.67 -9.30
CA LEU A 16 20.32 2.39 -8.94
C LEU A 16 20.93 1.71 -7.70
N PRO A 17 21.79 0.69 -7.87
CA PRO A 17 22.38 -0.06 -6.75
C PRO A 17 23.14 0.82 -5.75
N ASN A 18 23.75 1.91 -6.23
CA ASN A 18 24.43 2.91 -5.41
C ASN A 18 23.51 4.06 -4.97
N GLY A 19 22.22 3.99 -5.26
CA GLY A 19 21.19 5.02 -5.03
C GLY A 19 21.26 6.24 -5.94
N LYS A 20 22.43 6.50 -6.56
CA LYS A 20 22.68 7.69 -7.41
C LYS A 20 22.86 7.31 -8.88
N LEU A 21 22.44 8.20 -9.78
CA LEU A 21 22.68 8.06 -11.22
C LEU A 21 24.17 7.95 -11.58
N SER A 22 25.03 8.69 -10.88
CA SER A 22 26.49 8.65 -11.08
C SER A 22 27.11 7.29 -10.76
N GLY A 23 26.43 6.47 -9.95
CA GLY A 23 26.85 5.11 -9.62
C GLY A 23 26.43 4.07 -10.67
N GLY A 24 25.79 4.49 -11.76
CA GLY A 24 25.36 3.63 -12.86
C GLY A 24 23.94 3.09 -12.74
N VAL A 25 23.33 2.83 -13.88
CA VAL A 25 21.98 2.25 -14.00
C VAL A 25 22.08 0.74 -14.22
N ASN A 26 21.36 -0.03 -13.41
CA ASN A 26 21.25 -1.47 -13.60
C ASN A 26 20.25 -1.80 -14.71
N LYS A 27 20.77 -2.15 -15.90
CA LYS A 27 19.97 -2.46 -17.08
C LYS A 27 19.07 -3.70 -16.91
N GLU A 28 19.46 -4.69 -16.11
CA GLU A 28 18.60 -5.85 -15.85
C GLU A 28 17.42 -5.47 -14.95
N GLY A 29 17.61 -4.52 -14.03
CA GLY A 29 16.50 -3.91 -13.27
C GLY A 29 15.49 -3.22 -14.19
N ILE A 30 15.98 -2.41 -15.14
CA ILE A 30 15.14 -1.77 -16.17
C ILE A 30 14.40 -2.81 -17.02
N LYS A 31 15.09 -3.86 -17.45
CA LYS A 31 14.50 -4.95 -18.24
C LYS A 31 13.39 -5.69 -17.50
N TYR A 32 13.58 -5.95 -16.20
CA TYR A 32 12.56 -6.59 -15.36
C TYR A 32 11.24 -5.79 -15.37
N TYR A 33 11.28 -4.49 -15.04
CA TYR A 33 10.05 -3.69 -15.01
C TYR A 33 9.46 -3.47 -16.40
N ASN A 34 10.30 -3.36 -17.44
CA ASN A 34 9.81 -3.34 -18.82
C ASN A 34 9.02 -4.62 -19.15
N ASN A 35 9.52 -5.79 -18.79
CA ASN A 35 8.83 -7.06 -19.01
C ASN A 35 7.51 -7.11 -18.24
N LEU A 36 7.51 -6.73 -16.95
CA LEU A 36 6.29 -6.67 -16.14
C LEU A 36 5.25 -5.72 -16.74
N ILE A 37 5.63 -4.49 -17.06
CA ILE A 37 4.73 -3.47 -17.64
C ILE A 37 4.17 -3.95 -18.97
N ASN A 38 5.01 -4.52 -19.84
CA ASN A 38 4.57 -5.06 -21.12
C ASN A 38 3.59 -6.20 -20.94
N GLU A 39 3.83 -7.08 -19.97
CA GLU A 39 2.95 -8.22 -19.71
C GLU A 39 1.60 -7.79 -19.13
N LEU A 40 1.58 -6.83 -18.21
CA LEU A 40 0.33 -6.23 -17.72
C LEU A 40 -0.50 -5.66 -18.87
N LEU A 41 0.11 -4.83 -19.73
CA LEU A 41 -0.59 -4.20 -20.86
C LEU A 41 -1.07 -5.21 -21.90
N ARG A 42 -0.28 -6.26 -22.20
CA ARG A 42 -0.70 -7.36 -23.09
C ARG A 42 -1.94 -8.08 -22.57
N ASN A 43 -2.10 -8.15 -21.26
CA ASN A 43 -3.25 -8.75 -20.59
C ASN A 43 -4.36 -7.72 -20.25
N GLY A 44 -4.27 -6.49 -20.77
CA GLY A 44 -5.29 -5.46 -20.60
C GLY A 44 -5.30 -4.77 -19.23
N LEU A 45 -4.28 -4.97 -18.39
CA LEU A 45 -4.16 -4.36 -17.07
C LEU A 45 -3.44 -3.01 -17.16
N THR A 46 -4.02 -1.98 -16.55
CA THR A 46 -3.40 -0.66 -16.42
C THR A 46 -2.36 -0.65 -15.29
N PRO A 47 -1.07 -0.34 -15.54
CA PRO A 47 -0.07 -0.23 -14.50
C PRO A 47 -0.22 1.07 -13.70
N PHE A 48 -0.35 0.94 -12.38
CA PHE A 48 -0.26 2.03 -11.39
C PHE A 48 1.06 1.88 -10.64
N VAL A 49 2.00 2.80 -10.82
CA VAL A 49 3.38 2.63 -10.34
C VAL A 49 3.69 3.55 -9.18
N THR A 50 4.09 2.95 -8.06
CA THR A 50 4.66 3.64 -6.90
C THR A 50 6.18 3.74 -7.05
N LEU A 51 6.73 4.96 -6.98
CA LEU A 51 8.17 5.18 -7.11
C LEU A 51 8.95 4.79 -5.85
N PHE A 52 8.45 5.15 -4.68
CA PHE A 52 9.09 4.83 -3.40
C PHE A 52 8.10 4.14 -2.46
N HIS A 53 8.48 2.94 -2.03
CA HIS A 53 7.69 2.12 -1.12
C HIS A 53 8.57 1.63 0.05
N TRP A 54 9.16 2.59 0.76
CA TRP A 54 10.01 2.39 1.94
C TRP A 54 11.31 1.61 1.66
N ASP A 55 11.74 1.59 0.41
CA ASP A 55 12.82 0.77 -0.12
C ASP A 55 14.09 1.59 -0.40
N LEU A 56 14.44 2.48 0.54
CA LEU A 56 15.56 3.41 0.40
C LEU A 56 16.87 2.63 0.17
N PRO A 57 17.67 2.99 -0.85
CA PRO A 57 18.98 2.36 -1.05
C PRO A 57 19.89 2.56 0.16
N GLN A 58 20.39 1.46 0.73
CA GLN A 58 21.25 1.47 1.92
C GLN A 58 22.47 2.39 1.76
N THR A 59 23.03 2.50 0.55
CA THR A 59 24.16 3.40 0.28
C THR A 59 23.86 4.87 0.56
N LEU A 60 22.60 5.32 0.38
CA LEU A 60 22.19 6.68 0.70
C LEU A 60 21.95 6.87 2.20
N GLU A 61 21.47 5.83 2.88
CA GLU A 61 21.36 5.80 4.34
C GLU A 61 22.75 5.87 4.99
N ASP A 62 23.70 5.07 4.51
CA ASP A 62 25.08 5.05 5.02
C ASP A 62 25.82 6.37 4.76
N GLU A 63 25.61 6.99 3.60
CA GLU A 63 26.35 8.19 3.21
C GLU A 63 25.89 9.44 3.96
N TYR A 64 24.58 9.61 4.16
CA TYR A 64 24.04 10.85 4.74
C TYR A 64 22.74 10.68 5.56
N GLY A 65 22.35 9.45 5.91
CA GLY A 65 21.13 9.17 6.68
C GLY A 65 19.84 9.28 5.87
N GLY A 66 19.92 9.12 4.54
CA GLY A 66 18.73 9.03 3.71
C GLY A 66 17.84 10.26 3.79
N PHE A 67 16.59 10.06 4.18
CA PHE A 67 15.61 11.14 4.32
C PHE A 67 15.87 12.11 5.48
N LEU A 68 16.86 11.86 6.35
CA LEU A 68 17.32 12.86 7.32
C LEU A 68 18.08 14.02 6.67
N SER A 69 18.56 13.84 5.43
CA SER A 69 19.36 14.84 4.73
C SER A 69 18.61 15.47 3.55
N PRO A 70 18.77 16.78 3.30
CA PRO A 70 18.17 17.44 2.12
C PRO A 70 18.75 16.92 0.79
N HIS A 71 19.89 16.23 0.79
CA HIS A 71 20.46 15.63 -0.42
C HIS A 71 19.55 14.58 -1.06
N ILE A 72 18.67 13.94 -0.28
CA ILE A 72 17.73 12.94 -0.79
C ILE A 72 16.79 13.51 -1.85
N VAL A 73 16.46 14.80 -1.78
CA VAL A 73 15.52 15.46 -2.70
C VAL A 73 16.01 15.38 -4.14
N ASN A 74 17.29 15.66 -4.36
CA ASN A 74 17.88 15.60 -5.69
C ASN A 74 18.04 14.15 -6.17
N HIS A 75 18.50 13.24 -5.31
CA HIS A 75 18.67 11.84 -5.71
C HIS A 75 17.33 11.14 -6.00
N PHE A 76 16.27 11.48 -5.25
CA PHE A 76 14.94 10.99 -5.55
C PHE A 76 14.39 11.58 -6.85
N GLN A 77 14.62 12.87 -7.11
CA GLN A 77 14.24 13.48 -8.40
C GLN A 77 14.95 12.81 -9.58
N ASP A 78 16.25 12.52 -9.45
CA ASP A 78 17.06 11.82 -10.45
C ASP A 78 16.54 10.39 -10.72
N TYR A 79 16.23 9.67 -9.65
CA TYR A 79 15.61 8.34 -9.72
C TYR A 79 14.22 8.37 -10.38
N ALA A 80 13.38 9.33 -10.00
CA ALA A 80 12.07 9.53 -10.62
C ALA A 80 12.20 9.87 -12.11
N GLU A 81 13.17 10.72 -12.49
CA GLU A 81 13.44 11.05 -13.88
C GLU A 81 13.81 9.82 -14.71
N LEU A 82 14.65 8.93 -14.16
CA LEU A 82 14.98 7.67 -14.80
C LEU A 82 13.73 6.83 -15.05
N CYS A 83 12.86 6.70 -14.06
CA CYS A 83 11.61 5.95 -14.21
C CYS A 83 10.69 6.55 -15.28
N TYR A 84 10.54 7.88 -15.32
CA TYR A 84 9.73 8.56 -16.33
C TYR A 84 10.29 8.36 -17.74
N LYS A 85 11.61 8.39 -17.92
CA LYS A 85 12.26 8.15 -19.21
C LYS A 85 12.08 6.72 -19.70
N GLU A 86 12.29 5.75 -18.82
CA GLU A 86 12.37 4.33 -19.18
C GLU A 86 10.99 3.68 -19.33
N PHE A 87 9.98 4.19 -18.61
CA PHE A 87 8.67 3.53 -18.51
C PHE A 87 7.48 4.44 -18.81
N GLY A 88 7.65 5.76 -18.84
CA GLY A 88 6.53 6.71 -18.98
C GLY A 88 5.87 6.73 -20.36
N ASP A 89 6.47 6.09 -21.35
CA ASP A 89 5.83 5.81 -22.63
C ASP A 89 4.60 4.90 -22.47
N ARG A 90 4.62 4.01 -21.47
CA ARG A 90 3.56 3.02 -21.17
C ARG A 90 2.84 3.25 -19.85
N VAL A 91 3.56 3.68 -18.81
CA VAL A 91 2.98 3.95 -17.48
C VAL A 91 2.33 5.33 -17.45
N LYS A 92 1.03 5.37 -17.12
CA LYS A 92 0.21 6.60 -17.11
C LYS A 92 -0.27 7.04 -15.74
N HIS A 93 -0.04 6.24 -14.70
CA HIS A 93 -0.43 6.56 -13.33
C HIS A 93 0.77 6.39 -12.40
N TRP A 94 1.30 7.51 -11.94
CA TRP A 94 2.47 7.56 -11.06
C TRP A 94 2.07 7.97 -9.65
N MET A 95 2.62 7.30 -8.64
CA MET A 95 2.53 7.70 -7.23
C MET A 95 3.95 7.90 -6.72
N THR A 96 4.28 9.08 -6.21
CA THR A 96 5.66 9.35 -5.79
C THR A 96 6.05 8.55 -4.55
N LEU A 97 5.24 8.62 -3.49
CA LEU A 97 5.51 8.02 -2.19
C LEU A 97 4.32 7.18 -1.77
N ASN A 98 4.60 6.02 -1.17
CA ASN A 98 3.63 5.26 -0.39
C ASN A 98 3.72 5.65 1.08
N GLU A 99 2.59 6.01 1.68
CA GLU A 99 2.43 6.15 3.13
C GLU A 99 3.62 6.84 3.84
N PRO A 100 3.91 8.09 3.50
CA PRO A 100 5.06 8.78 4.06
C PRO A 100 4.91 9.00 5.59
N TYR A 101 3.68 9.00 6.13
CA TYR A 101 3.41 8.94 7.57
C TYR A 101 4.02 7.70 8.21
N THR A 102 3.73 6.52 7.64
CA THR A 102 4.17 5.23 8.17
C THR A 102 5.69 5.15 8.16
N PHE A 103 6.33 5.57 7.06
CA PHE A 103 7.79 5.65 6.97
C PHE A 103 8.39 6.57 8.04
N SER A 104 7.87 7.78 8.21
CA SER A 104 8.38 8.74 9.20
C SER A 104 8.14 8.28 10.65
N ASN A 105 6.94 7.81 10.96
CA ASN A 105 6.56 7.42 12.32
C ASN A 105 7.27 6.13 12.73
N TYR A 106 7.15 5.07 11.93
CA TYR A 106 7.69 3.77 12.30
C TYR A 106 9.21 3.66 12.10
N GLY A 107 9.78 4.40 11.14
CA GLY A 107 11.23 4.44 10.92
C GLY A 107 11.99 5.29 11.94
N TYR A 108 11.37 6.37 12.45
CA TYR A 108 12.10 7.43 13.19
C TYR A 108 11.43 7.88 14.51
N ALA A 109 10.22 7.42 14.85
CA ALA A 109 9.56 7.73 16.12
C ALA A 109 9.38 6.51 17.03
N THR A 110 8.93 5.39 16.48
CA THR A 110 8.79 4.13 17.23
C THR A 110 9.93 3.15 16.97
N GLY A 111 10.66 3.31 15.86
CA GLY A 111 11.79 2.46 15.47
C GLY A 111 11.39 1.02 15.14
N SER A 112 10.12 0.75 14.85
CA SER A 112 9.61 -0.59 14.50
C SER A 112 9.83 -0.97 13.03
N GLN A 113 10.22 -0.02 12.18
CA GLN A 113 10.56 -0.22 10.77
C GLN A 113 11.96 0.31 10.49
N ALA A 114 12.61 -0.15 9.41
CA ALA A 114 13.92 0.38 9.01
C ALA A 114 13.87 1.91 8.82
N PRO A 115 14.90 2.67 9.27
CA PRO A 115 16.18 2.22 9.84
C PRO A 115 16.15 1.92 11.36
N GLY A 116 14.97 1.91 11.98
CA GLY A 116 14.78 1.47 13.36
C GLY A 116 15.23 2.51 14.39
N ARG A 117 14.98 3.79 14.14
CA ARG A 117 15.44 4.90 14.97
C ARG A 117 14.36 5.40 15.92
N CYS A 118 14.75 5.70 17.15
CA CYS A 118 13.91 6.37 18.14
C CYS A 118 14.74 6.96 19.30
N SER A 119 14.13 7.79 20.15
CA SER A 119 14.81 8.34 21.32
C SER A 119 15.14 7.27 22.36
N THR A 120 16.36 7.29 22.88
CA THR A 120 16.86 6.29 23.85
C THR A 120 15.97 6.09 25.08
N TRP A 121 15.32 7.16 25.56
CA TRP A 121 14.46 7.10 26.75
C TRP A 121 13.20 6.26 26.54
N GLN A 122 12.80 5.97 25.30
CA GLN A 122 11.64 5.12 24.99
C GLN A 122 11.93 3.62 25.22
N GLN A 123 13.20 3.20 25.30
CA GLN A 123 13.62 1.82 25.56
C GLN A 123 13.04 0.77 24.57
N LEU A 124 12.82 1.17 23.31
CA LEU A 124 12.25 0.32 22.24
C LEU A 124 13.30 -0.47 21.44
N ASN A 125 14.52 -0.60 21.97
CA ASN A 125 15.64 -1.30 21.30
C ASN A 125 16.00 -0.74 19.90
N CYS A 126 15.89 0.58 19.74
CA CYS A 126 16.22 1.28 18.50
C CYS A 126 17.73 1.42 18.27
N THR A 127 18.11 1.72 17.03
CA THR A 127 19.50 1.93 16.58
C THR A 127 20.06 3.33 16.91
N GLY A 128 19.35 4.08 17.78
CA GLY A 128 19.61 5.48 18.13
C GLY A 128 18.57 6.43 17.52
N GLY A 129 18.80 7.74 17.64
CA GLY A 129 17.97 8.78 17.03
C GLY A 129 17.21 9.65 18.02
N ASP A 130 16.33 10.49 17.47
CA ASP A 130 15.55 11.48 18.21
C ASP A 130 14.12 11.60 17.66
N SER A 131 13.19 10.93 18.32
CA SER A 131 11.77 10.93 17.98
C SER A 131 11.07 12.26 18.18
N SER A 132 11.76 13.25 18.78
CA SER A 132 11.25 14.61 18.90
C SER A 132 11.52 15.46 17.64
N THR A 133 12.48 15.09 16.79
CA THR A 133 12.92 15.90 15.64
C THR A 133 12.98 15.12 14.31
N GLU A 134 13.51 13.90 14.32
CA GLU A 134 13.78 13.12 13.11
C GLU A 134 12.52 12.84 12.26
N PRO A 135 11.36 12.43 12.82
CA PRO A 135 10.14 12.23 12.03
C PRO A 135 9.70 13.48 11.26
N TYR A 136 9.95 14.67 11.82
CA TYR A 136 9.63 15.95 11.19
C TYR A 136 10.60 16.31 10.07
N LEU A 137 11.90 16.05 10.25
CA LEU A 137 12.90 16.24 9.20
C LEU A 137 12.68 15.29 8.02
N VAL A 138 12.45 14.01 8.30
CA VAL A 138 12.16 12.98 7.29
C VAL A 138 10.92 13.34 6.50
N THR A 139 9.83 13.70 7.18
CA THR A 139 8.59 14.16 6.52
C THR A 139 8.81 15.40 5.66
N HIS A 140 9.59 16.36 6.13
CA HIS A 140 9.89 17.57 5.38
C HIS A 140 10.63 17.25 4.07
N HIS A 141 11.67 16.40 4.12
CA HIS A 141 12.40 16.02 2.92
C HIS A 141 11.58 15.12 1.99
N GLN A 142 10.71 14.25 2.52
CA GLN A 142 9.75 13.48 1.70
C GLN A 142 8.82 14.41 0.91
N LEU A 143 8.23 15.43 1.54
CA LEU A 143 7.37 16.41 0.86
C LEU A 143 8.13 17.19 -0.22
N LEU A 144 9.36 17.61 0.05
CA LEU A 144 10.20 18.31 -0.94
C LEU A 144 10.60 17.39 -2.11
N ALA A 145 10.93 16.13 -1.84
CA ALA A 145 11.24 15.12 -2.85
C ALA A 145 10.03 14.84 -3.75
N HIS A 146 8.84 14.70 -3.17
CA HIS A 146 7.57 14.62 -3.89
C HIS A 146 7.36 15.84 -4.81
N ALA A 147 7.45 17.06 -4.28
CA ALA A 147 7.23 18.28 -5.04
C ALA A 147 8.23 18.43 -6.20
N ALA A 148 9.50 18.08 -5.98
CA ALA A 148 10.55 18.06 -6.99
C ALA A 148 10.22 17.08 -8.13
N ALA A 149 9.87 15.83 -7.79
CA ALA A 149 9.52 14.79 -8.77
C ALA A 149 8.25 15.13 -9.57
N VAL A 150 7.23 15.72 -8.94
CA VAL A 150 6.00 16.16 -9.62
C VAL A 150 6.26 17.33 -10.54
N LYS A 151 6.96 18.37 -10.07
CA LYS A 151 7.34 19.52 -10.90
C LYS A 151 8.09 19.07 -12.14
N LEU A 152 9.03 18.15 -11.98
CA LEU A 152 9.78 17.56 -13.09
C LEU A 152 8.84 16.85 -14.08
N TYR A 153 7.94 15.98 -13.59
CA TYR A 153 6.99 15.25 -14.42
C TYR A 153 6.09 16.19 -15.22
N LYS A 154 5.43 17.14 -14.54
CA LYS A 154 4.51 18.10 -15.15
C LYS A 154 5.20 18.95 -16.22
N ASN A 155 6.43 19.39 -15.97
CA ASN A 155 7.14 20.28 -16.90
C ASN A 155 7.75 19.58 -18.12
N ARG A 156 8.19 18.31 -17.99
CA ARG A 156 9.00 17.65 -19.02
C ARG A 156 8.34 16.44 -19.67
N TYR A 157 7.43 15.77 -18.98
CA TYR A 157 6.93 14.44 -19.37
C TYR A 157 5.43 14.40 -19.54
N GLN A 158 4.65 15.12 -18.73
CA GLN A 158 3.19 15.00 -18.72
C GLN A 158 2.56 15.31 -20.10
N ALA A 159 3.00 16.36 -20.79
CA ALA A 159 2.44 16.76 -22.08
C ALA A 159 2.71 15.74 -23.21
N SER A 160 3.84 15.03 -23.17
CA SER A 160 4.19 14.04 -24.20
C SER A 160 3.74 12.63 -23.83
N GLN A 161 3.70 12.31 -22.55
CA GLN A 161 3.34 10.99 -22.04
C GLN A 161 1.85 10.84 -21.72
N ASN A 162 1.10 11.94 -21.55
CA ASN A 162 -0.32 11.95 -21.23
C ASN A 162 -0.67 11.12 -19.98
N GLY A 163 0.20 11.15 -18.96
CA GLY A 163 -0.06 10.50 -17.67
C GLY A 163 -0.42 11.49 -16.57
N VAL A 164 -0.79 10.93 -15.42
CA VAL A 164 -1.13 11.65 -14.20
C VAL A 164 -0.20 11.21 -13.07
N ILE A 165 0.07 12.14 -12.15
CA ILE A 165 0.96 11.88 -11.01
C ILE A 165 0.32 12.31 -9.69
N GLY A 166 0.45 11.48 -8.67
CA GLY A 166 -0.09 11.71 -7.33
C GLY A 166 0.83 11.22 -6.23
N ILE A 167 0.27 11.08 -5.04
CA ILE A 167 0.90 10.55 -3.83
C ILE A 167 -0.10 9.64 -3.11
N THR A 168 0.38 8.59 -2.45
CA THR A 168 -0.46 7.72 -1.64
C THR A 168 -0.30 8.06 -0.16
N LEU A 169 -1.40 8.43 0.50
CA LEU A 169 -1.44 8.75 1.92
C LEU A 169 -2.26 7.70 2.67
N VAL A 170 -1.81 7.33 3.86
CA VAL A 170 -2.60 6.51 4.79
C VAL A 170 -3.28 7.39 5.82
N SER A 171 -4.48 7.01 6.21
CA SER A 171 -5.11 7.55 7.41
C SER A 171 -6.06 6.54 8.02
N ASP A 172 -6.04 6.47 9.33
CA ASP A 172 -7.15 5.93 10.09
C ASP A 172 -8.29 6.96 10.14
N TRP A 173 -9.47 6.50 10.54
CA TRP A 173 -10.53 7.40 10.97
C TRP A 173 -10.55 7.52 12.50
N PHE A 174 -10.70 8.75 12.99
CA PHE A 174 -10.72 9.03 14.43
C PHE A 174 -12.10 9.51 14.86
N GLU A 175 -12.82 8.68 15.60
CA GLU A 175 -14.05 9.07 16.29
C GLU A 175 -13.70 9.76 17.61
N PRO A 176 -14.40 10.83 18.02
CA PRO A 176 -14.22 11.35 19.38
C PRO A 176 -14.72 10.33 20.40
N LEU A 177 -13.97 10.14 21.50
CA LEU A 177 -14.34 9.21 22.56
C LEU A 177 -15.71 9.57 23.18
N SER A 178 -16.00 10.87 23.32
CA SER A 178 -17.28 11.39 23.82
C SER A 178 -17.67 12.68 23.08
N GLU A 179 -18.89 13.20 23.34
CA GLU A 179 -19.39 14.44 22.75
C GLU A 179 -18.73 15.71 23.29
N GLU A 180 -17.84 15.57 24.29
CA GLU A 180 -17.07 16.68 24.86
C GLU A 180 -16.20 17.37 23.81
N LYS A 181 -16.06 18.69 23.95
CA LYS A 181 -15.36 19.53 22.98
C LYS A 181 -13.89 19.13 22.87
N GLU A 182 -13.29 18.74 23.98
CA GLU A 182 -11.90 18.32 24.13
C GLU A 182 -11.64 17.07 23.30
N ASN A 183 -12.50 16.06 23.38
CA ASN A 183 -12.37 14.81 22.61
C ASN A 183 -12.66 15.02 21.11
N LYS A 184 -13.60 15.91 20.76
CA LYS A 184 -13.81 16.34 19.36
C LYS A 184 -12.57 17.02 18.79
N ASN A 185 -11.94 17.90 19.57
CA ASN A 185 -10.69 18.54 19.17
C ASN A 185 -9.54 17.53 19.08
N ALA A 186 -9.50 16.54 19.96
CA ALA A 186 -8.50 15.46 19.94
C ALA A 186 -8.60 14.62 18.66
N ALA A 187 -9.81 14.24 18.23
CA ALA A 187 -10.03 13.54 16.96
C ALA A 187 -9.53 14.36 15.75
N LEU A 188 -9.78 15.67 15.74
CA LEU A 188 -9.27 16.56 14.69
C LEU A 188 -7.73 16.68 14.73
N ARG A 189 -7.12 16.72 15.92
CA ARG A 189 -5.66 16.72 16.04
C ARG A 189 -5.04 15.40 15.58
N ALA A 190 -5.67 14.26 15.86
CA ALA A 190 -5.22 12.97 15.34
C ALA A 190 -5.24 12.93 13.80
N LEU A 191 -6.33 13.41 13.18
CA LEU A 191 -6.41 13.56 11.72
C LEU A 191 -5.33 14.52 11.18
N ASP A 192 -5.09 15.65 11.85
CA ASP A 192 -4.06 16.61 11.42
C ASP A 192 -2.65 16.01 11.52
N PHE A 193 -2.33 15.24 12.57
CA PHE A 193 -1.01 14.64 12.77
C PHE A 193 -0.74 13.41 11.88
N MET A 194 -1.78 12.75 11.35
CA MET A 194 -1.64 11.62 10.43
C MET A 194 -1.87 12.02 8.97
N PHE A 195 -3.12 12.32 8.61
CA PHE A 195 -3.50 12.66 7.23
C PHE A 195 -3.10 14.09 6.86
N GLY A 196 -3.43 15.05 7.72
CA GLY A 196 -3.19 16.48 7.50
C GLY A 196 -1.71 16.83 7.39
N TRP A 197 -0.83 16.04 8.02
CA TRP A 197 0.61 16.26 8.00
C TRP A 197 1.19 16.30 6.58
N PHE A 198 0.55 15.56 5.65
CA PHE A 198 0.87 15.55 4.23
C PHE A 198 -0.20 16.23 3.38
N ALA A 199 -1.49 16.01 3.66
CA ALA A 199 -2.57 16.58 2.86
C ALA A 199 -2.59 18.12 2.90
N GLU A 200 -2.33 18.73 4.06
CA GLU A 200 -2.39 20.18 4.23
C GLU A 200 -1.25 20.93 3.50
N PRO A 201 0.03 20.48 3.55
CA PRO A 201 1.07 21.05 2.71
C PRO A 201 0.76 20.99 1.21
N LEU A 202 0.15 19.90 0.74
CA LEU A 202 -0.19 19.71 -0.68
C LEU A 202 -1.32 20.64 -1.16
N THR A 203 -2.17 21.13 -0.26
CA THR A 203 -3.28 22.04 -0.61
C THR A 203 -3.02 23.50 -0.26
N SER A 204 -2.33 23.76 0.85
CA SER A 204 -2.12 25.12 1.39
C SER A 204 -0.66 25.59 1.31
N GLY A 205 0.29 24.69 1.10
CA GLY A 205 1.73 24.99 1.09
C GLY A 205 2.38 25.09 2.46
N ASP A 206 1.66 24.73 3.53
CA ASP A 206 2.20 24.70 4.90
C ASP A 206 1.53 23.60 5.74
N TYR A 207 2.13 23.26 6.88
CA TYR A 207 1.62 22.22 7.79
C TYR A 207 0.31 22.63 8.49
N PRO A 208 -0.47 21.69 9.07
CA PRO A 208 -1.65 22.03 9.86
C PRO A 208 -1.35 23.01 11.00
N GLN A 209 -2.28 23.93 11.29
CA GLN A 209 -2.12 24.92 12.36
C GLN A 209 -1.91 24.26 13.73
N SER A 210 -2.61 23.16 14.00
CA SER A 210 -2.46 22.36 15.23
C SER A 210 -1.02 21.89 15.41
N MET A 211 -0.42 21.31 14.37
CA MET A 211 0.98 20.87 14.38
C MET A 211 1.95 22.04 14.60
N ARG A 212 1.80 23.14 13.85
CA ARG A 212 2.66 24.32 14.02
C ARG A 212 2.63 24.85 15.46
N SER A 213 1.44 24.89 16.07
CA SER A 213 1.26 25.38 17.44
C SER A 213 1.78 24.43 18.51
N LEU A 214 1.65 23.11 18.32
CA LEU A 214 2.03 22.11 19.32
C LEU A 214 3.51 21.71 19.24
N VAL A 215 4.04 21.58 18.02
CA VAL A 215 5.41 21.11 17.78
C VAL A 215 6.41 22.27 17.85
N GLY A 216 6.00 23.46 17.39
CA GLY A 216 6.82 24.67 17.46
C GLY A 216 8.08 24.59 16.60
N SER A 217 9.24 24.88 17.21
CA SER A 217 10.53 24.99 16.50
C SER A 217 11.07 23.66 15.96
N ARG A 218 10.56 22.51 16.43
CA ARG A 218 10.96 21.18 15.94
C ARG A 218 10.35 20.87 14.57
N LEU A 219 9.27 21.55 14.19
CA LEU A 219 8.65 21.42 12.87
C LEU A 219 9.38 22.34 11.88
N PRO A 220 9.99 21.80 10.81
CA PRO A 220 10.63 22.60 9.78
C PRO A 220 9.67 23.58 9.12
N LYS A 221 10.21 24.64 8.50
CA LYS A 221 9.41 25.64 7.78
C LYS A 221 9.73 25.58 6.30
N PHE A 222 8.68 25.61 5.48
CA PHE A 222 8.85 25.77 4.04
C PHE A 222 9.26 27.20 3.70
N THR A 223 10.18 27.35 2.74
CA THR A 223 10.39 28.65 2.09
C THR A 223 9.20 28.98 1.19
N LYS A 224 9.07 30.24 0.77
CA LYS A 224 7.99 30.66 -0.14
C LYS A 224 8.01 29.87 -1.45
N GLU A 225 9.20 29.51 -1.93
CA GLU A 225 9.40 28.73 -3.14
C GLU A 225 8.95 27.28 -2.92
N GLN A 226 9.33 26.67 -1.80
CA GLN A 226 8.90 25.32 -1.44
C GLN A 226 7.39 25.21 -1.26
N SER A 227 6.77 26.17 -0.55
CA SER A 227 5.30 26.22 -0.39
C SER A 227 4.60 26.30 -1.75
N LYS A 228 5.08 27.14 -2.67
CA LYS A 228 4.52 27.23 -4.03
C LYS A 228 4.67 25.93 -4.83
N LEU A 229 5.74 25.17 -4.59
CA LEU A 229 5.96 23.89 -5.27
C LEU A 229 5.04 22.78 -4.75
N LEU A 230 4.62 22.84 -3.48
CA LEU A 230 3.74 21.85 -2.86
C LEU A 230 2.26 22.06 -3.22
N ILE A 231 1.81 23.31 -3.31
CA ILE A 231 0.40 23.62 -3.59
C ILE A 231 -0.01 23.02 -4.94
N GLY A 232 -0.94 22.06 -4.90
CA GLY A 232 -1.47 21.40 -6.09
C GLY A 232 -0.47 20.46 -6.78
N SER A 233 0.56 19.98 -6.08
CA SER A 233 1.55 19.04 -6.62
C SER A 233 1.02 17.61 -6.76
N PHE A 234 -0.23 17.43 -7.18
CA PHE A 234 -0.82 16.13 -7.48
C PHE A 234 -2.00 16.30 -8.44
N ASP A 235 -2.25 15.29 -9.26
CA ASP A 235 -3.41 15.19 -10.15
C ASP A 235 -4.51 14.30 -9.53
N PHE A 236 -4.10 13.37 -8.65
CA PHE A 236 -4.97 12.50 -7.85
C PHE A 236 -4.32 12.19 -6.50
N LEU A 237 -5.15 11.75 -5.56
CA LEU A 237 -4.73 11.25 -4.25
C LEU A 237 -4.95 9.73 -4.18
N GLY A 238 -3.91 8.98 -3.88
CA GLY A 238 -4.04 7.60 -3.38
C GLY A 238 -4.37 7.63 -1.90
N LEU A 239 -5.38 6.86 -1.49
CA LEU A 239 -5.79 6.74 -0.09
C LEU A 239 -5.71 5.29 0.36
N ASN A 240 -4.88 5.03 1.35
CA ASN A 240 -4.81 3.76 2.05
C ASN A 240 -5.66 3.87 3.33
N TYR A 241 -6.58 2.91 3.52
CA TYR A 241 -7.47 2.89 4.67
C TYR A 241 -7.65 1.46 5.18
N TYR A 242 -7.58 1.28 6.49
CA TYR A 242 -7.72 -0.04 7.12
C TYR A 242 -8.63 -0.04 8.35
N THR A 243 -8.51 0.96 9.23
CA THR A 243 -9.06 0.89 10.59
C THR A 243 -9.60 2.24 11.10
N GLY A 244 -10.17 2.22 12.30
CA GLY A 244 -10.55 3.41 13.05
C GLY A 244 -10.25 3.28 14.54
N TYR A 245 -10.17 4.43 15.21
CA TYR A 245 -9.91 4.54 16.65
C TYR A 245 -10.82 5.59 17.29
N TYR A 246 -11.05 5.42 18.60
CA TYR A 246 -11.54 6.50 19.44
C TYR A 246 -10.38 7.38 19.89
N ALA A 247 -10.56 8.70 19.81
CA ALA A 247 -9.60 9.71 20.22
C ALA A 247 -10.12 10.51 21.43
N SER A 248 -9.30 10.65 22.46
CA SER A 248 -9.56 11.52 23.60
C SER A 248 -8.42 12.49 23.85
N ASP A 249 -8.75 13.62 24.47
CA ASP A 249 -7.76 14.62 24.86
C ASP A 249 -6.78 14.02 25.87
N ALA A 250 -5.48 14.27 25.67
CA ALA A 250 -4.44 13.88 26.61
C ALA A 250 -3.71 15.12 27.11
N PRO A 251 -3.37 15.17 28.41
CA PRO A 251 -2.61 16.30 28.97
C PRO A 251 -1.27 16.44 28.24
N ARG A 252 -0.83 17.69 28.06
CA ARG A 252 0.44 17.98 27.38
C ARG A 252 1.59 17.35 28.15
N ASN A 253 2.41 16.59 27.43
CA ASN A 253 3.57 15.94 28.02
C ASN A 253 4.68 16.95 28.34
N ASN A 254 5.53 16.61 29.31
CA ASN A 254 6.66 17.44 29.70
C ASN A 254 7.72 17.49 28.59
N SER A 255 8.37 18.63 28.36
CA SER A 255 9.29 18.83 27.23
C SER A 255 10.50 17.88 27.23
N VAL A 256 10.83 17.31 28.39
CA VAL A 256 11.95 16.37 28.59
C VAL A 256 11.76 15.06 27.82
N TYR A 257 10.51 14.63 27.60
CA TYR A 257 10.17 13.40 26.86
C TYR A 257 9.32 13.70 25.63
N ALA A 258 9.70 14.76 24.90
CA ALA A 258 9.05 15.11 23.64
C ALA A 258 9.23 13.98 22.61
N SER A 259 8.15 13.61 21.93
CA SER A 259 8.14 12.63 20.85
C SER A 259 6.96 12.94 19.94
N TYR A 260 7.14 12.74 18.63
CA TYR A 260 6.08 12.82 17.64
C TYR A 260 4.80 12.08 18.10
N THR A 261 4.97 10.89 18.68
CA THR A 261 3.86 10.04 19.15
C THR A 261 2.99 10.67 20.25
N THR A 262 3.50 11.67 20.97
CA THR A 262 2.80 12.35 22.07
C THR A 262 2.45 13.81 21.76
N ASP A 263 3.05 14.39 20.72
CA ASP A 263 2.94 15.83 20.41
C ASP A 263 1.51 16.25 20.02
N ALA A 264 0.71 15.33 19.50
CA ALA A 264 -0.70 15.59 19.21
C ALA A 264 -1.54 15.84 20.47
N GLY A 265 -1.08 15.39 21.65
CA GLY A 265 -1.85 15.42 22.89
C GLY A 265 -3.15 14.63 22.77
N VAL A 266 -3.08 13.42 22.22
CA VAL A 266 -4.24 12.55 21.97
C VAL A 266 -3.94 11.15 22.51
N ASN A 267 -4.91 10.57 23.22
CA ASN A 267 -4.93 9.14 23.50
C ASN A 267 -5.83 8.45 22.48
N LEU A 268 -5.33 7.37 21.88
CA LEU A 268 -6.08 6.53 20.96
C LEU A 268 -6.48 5.23 21.66
N SER A 269 -7.72 4.80 21.43
CA SER A 269 -8.27 3.56 21.98
C SER A 269 -9.05 2.83 20.91
N SER A 270 -8.97 1.50 20.91
CA SER A 270 -9.88 0.67 20.11
C SER A 270 -11.22 0.43 20.81
N GLU A 271 -11.36 0.85 22.06
CA GLU A 271 -12.53 0.58 22.91
C GLU A 271 -13.13 1.85 23.52
N ARG A 272 -14.44 1.84 23.71
CA ARG A 272 -15.21 2.82 24.48
C ARG A 272 -16.18 2.09 25.41
N ASN A 273 -16.02 2.31 26.72
CA ASN A 273 -16.83 1.66 27.76
C ASN A 273 -16.81 0.11 27.67
N GLY A 274 -15.66 -0.47 27.35
CA GLY A 274 -15.49 -1.93 27.18
C GLY A 274 -16.07 -2.49 25.88
N VAL A 275 -16.47 -1.64 24.94
CA VAL A 275 -16.96 -2.04 23.60
C VAL A 275 -15.96 -1.60 22.54
N LEU A 276 -15.46 -2.57 21.78
CA LEU A 276 -14.58 -2.32 20.63
C LEU A 276 -15.29 -1.49 19.55
N ILE A 277 -14.53 -0.63 18.88
CA ILE A 277 -15.01 0.18 17.75
C ILE A 277 -15.41 -0.71 16.56
N GLY A 278 -14.78 -1.87 16.42
CA GLY A 278 -15.09 -2.89 15.43
C GLY A 278 -14.39 -4.23 15.75
N PRO A 279 -14.75 -5.33 15.06
CA PRO A 279 -14.07 -6.60 15.18
C PRO A 279 -12.57 -6.49 14.88
N LYS A 280 -11.73 -7.26 15.57
CA LYS A 280 -10.26 -7.29 15.35
C LYS A 280 -9.89 -8.11 14.10
N GLY A 281 -8.86 -7.66 13.39
CA GLY A 281 -8.06 -8.52 12.51
C GLY A 281 -7.05 -9.36 13.30
N ALA A 282 -6.06 -9.93 12.61
CA ALA A 282 -4.95 -10.62 13.28
C ALA A 282 -3.94 -9.63 13.86
N SER A 283 -3.75 -8.49 13.19
CA SER A 283 -2.93 -7.40 13.68
C SER A 283 -3.62 -6.67 14.82
N GLU A 284 -2.89 -6.46 15.93
CA GLU A 284 -3.38 -5.74 17.11
C GLU A 284 -3.94 -4.34 16.81
N TRP A 285 -3.39 -3.68 15.78
CA TRP A 285 -3.78 -2.34 15.34
C TRP A 285 -5.03 -2.33 14.44
N LEU A 286 -5.46 -3.46 13.88
CA LEU A 286 -6.53 -3.50 12.88
C LEU A 286 -7.88 -3.78 13.54
N ASN A 287 -8.75 -2.77 13.54
CA ASN A 287 -10.16 -2.87 13.93
C ASN A 287 -11.03 -2.60 12.70
N VAL A 288 -11.89 -3.54 12.33
CA VAL A 288 -12.72 -3.47 11.13
C VAL A 288 -13.84 -2.45 11.33
N TYR A 289 -13.62 -1.21 10.87
CA TYR A 289 -14.53 -0.08 11.03
C TYR A 289 -14.93 0.55 9.67
N PRO A 290 -15.78 -0.10 8.87
CA PRO A 290 -16.02 0.28 7.48
C PRO A 290 -16.69 1.66 7.31
N GLN A 291 -17.41 2.17 8.31
CA GLN A 291 -17.94 3.55 8.30
C GLN A 291 -16.82 4.59 8.20
N GLY A 292 -15.65 4.31 8.77
CA GLY A 292 -14.53 5.24 8.83
C GLY A 292 -14.00 5.62 7.44
N ILE A 293 -14.03 4.70 6.46
CA ILE A 293 -13.61 5.03 5.08
C ILE A 293 -14.52 6.09 4.47
N GLN A 294 -15.84 6.01 4.72
CA GLN A 294 -16.79 7.02 4.25
C GLN A 294 -16.55 8.36 4.93
N HIS A 295 -16.36 8.36 6.25
CA HIS A 295 -16.10 9.58 7.00
C HIS A 295 -14.82 10.27 6.50
N LEU A 296 -13.74 9.51 6.27
CA LEU A 296 -12.48 10.01 5.74
C LEU A 296 -12.62 10.57 4.31
N LEU A 297 -13.36 9.87 3.45
CA LEU A 297 -13.65 10.32 2.08
C LEU A 297 -14.45 11.63 2.06
N LEU A 298 -15.50 11.73 2.88
CA LEU A 298 -16.33 12.93 3.01
C LEU A 298 -15.56 14.09 3.65
N TYR A 299 -14.73 13.81 4.66
CA TYR A 299 -13.82 14.78 5.25
C TYR A 299 -12.84 15.32 4.21
N THR A 300 -12.22 14.44 3.43
CA THR A 300 -11.28 14.81 2.36
C THR A 300 -11.96 15.67 1.30
N LYS A 301 -13.17 15.28 0.88
CA LYS A 301 -13.99 16.09 -0.02
C LYS A 301 -14.21 17.51 0.51
N LYS A 302 -14.61 17.64 1.77
CA LYS A 302 -14.98 18.92 2.38
C LYS A 302 -13.76 19.80 2.67
N LYS A 303 -12.70 19.24 3.25
CA LYS A 303 -11.52 19.99 3.71
C LYS A 303 -10.52 20.27 2.58
N TYR A 304 -10.33 19.32 1.67
CA TYR A 304 -9.27 19.36 0.65
C TYR A 304 -9.80 19.52 -0.79
N HIS A 305 -10.94 20.19 -0.94
CA HIS A 305 -11.52 20.61 -2.23
C HIS A 305 -11.86 19.47 -3.22
N ASN A 306 -12.27 18.31 -2.71
CA ASN A 306 -12.77 17.18 -3.49
C ASN A 306 -11.85 16.75 -4.64
N PRO A 307 -10.62 16.30 -4.32
CA PRO A 307 -9.67 15.82 -5.32
C PRO A 307 -10.18 14.50 -5.94
N ILE A 308 -9.56 14.09 -7.06
CA ILE A 308 -9.74 12.72 -7.56
C ILE A 308 -9.04 11.76 -6.58
N ILE A 309 -9.73 10.70 -6.17
CA ILE A 309 -9.24 9.74 -5.19
C ILE A 309 -9.23 8.34 -5.80
N TYR A 310 -8.16 7.58 -5.54
CA TYR A 310 -8.12 6.14 -5.69
C TYR A 310 -7.92 5.53 -4.31
N ILE A 311 -8.73 4.55 -3.92
CA ILE A 311 -8.43 3.73 -2.73
C ILE A 311 -7.30 2.79 -3.13
N THR A 312 -6.08 3.08 -2.73
CA THR A 312 -4.87 2.41 -3.22
C THR A 312 -4.47 1.19 -2.40
N GLU A 313 -4.99 1.08 -1.17
CA GLU A 313 -4.96 -0.10 -0.32
C GLU A 313 -6.18 -0.12 0.60
N ASN A 314 -6.74 -1.31 0.79
CA ASN A 314 -7.71 -1.65 1.82
C ASN A 314 -7.71 -3.18 1.99
N GLY A 315 -7.69 -3.67 3.22
CA GLY A 315 -7.61 -5.10 3.50
C GLY A 315 -7.78 -5.42 4.97
N VAL A 316 -7.88 -6.71 5.27
CA VAL A 316 -7.88 -7.25 6.63
C VAL A 316 -7.02 -8.49 6.66
N ASP A 317 -6.26 -8.62 7.74
CA ASP A 317 -5.35 -9.74 7.92
C ASP A 317 -5.92 -10.87 8.77
N GLU A 318 -5.34 -12.05 8.60
CA GLU A 318 -5.55 -13.21 9.43
C GLU A 318 -4.20 -13.83 9.86
N LEU A 319 -4.23 -14.62 10.94
CA LEU A 319 -3.04 -15.32 11.42
C LEU A 319 -2.68 -16.44 10.46
N ASN A 320 -1.38 -16.58 10.18
CA ASN A 320 -0.87 -17.74 9.47
C ASN A 320 -0.77 -18.94 10.43
N ASP A 321 -1.87 -19.64 10.68
CA ASP A 321 -1.90 -20.81 11.57
C ASP A 321 -1.50 -22.10 10.81
N PRO A 322 -0.31 -22.68 11.10
CA PRO A 322 0.16 -23.89 10.43
C PRO A 322 -0.62 -25.15 10.80
N LYS A 323 -1.56 -25.07 11.76
CA LYS A 323 -2.42 -26.18 12.19
C LYS A 323 -3.68 -26.31 11.34
N LEU A 324 -4.07 -25.26 10.61
CA LEU A 324 -5.23 -25.29 9.73
C LEU A 324 -4.95 -26.16 8.50
N SER A 325 -5.94 -26.92 8.07
CA SER A 325 -5.92 -27.55 6.75
C SER A 325 -6.00 -26.48 5.66
N LEU A 326 -5.58 -26.81 4.43
CA LEU A 326 -5.70 -25.89 3.29
C LEU A 326 -7.16 -25.43 3.09
N ALA A 327 -8.14 -26.33 3.25
CA ALA A 327 -9.56 -25.98 3.09
C ALA A 327 -10.03 -24.97 4.17
N GLU A 328 -9.56 -25.09 5.41
CA GLU A 328 -9.87 -24.13 6.48
C GLU A 328 -9.14 -22.81 6.26
N ALA A 329 -7.87 -22.86 5.87
CA ALA A 329 -7.07 -21.67 5.57
C ALA A 329 -7.60 -20.87 4.37
N LEU A 330 -8.31 -21.53 3.44
CA LEU A 330 -8.97 -20.90 2.29
C LEU A 330 -10.38 -20.39 2.61
N ASN A 331 -10.95 -20.70 3.79
CA ASN A 331 -12.31 -20.29 4.17
C ASN A 331 -12.35 -18.84 4.67
N ASP A 332 -12.13 -17.91 3.74
CA ASP A 332 -11.90 -16.50 4.03
C ASP A 332 -13.16 -15.63 3.94
N THR A 333 -14.22 -16.08 4.62
CA THR A 333 -15.53 -15.38 4.61
C THR A 333 -15.49 -14.02 5.30
N HIS A 334 -14.59 -13.83 6.27
CA HIS A 334 -14.45 -12.56 6.98
C HIS A 334 -13.87 -11.46 6.07
N ARG A 335 -12.91 -11.78 5.20
CA ARG A 335 -12.35 -10.81 4.22
C ARG A 335 -13.36 -10.47 3.14
N ILE A 336 -14.18 -11.44 2.71
CA ILE A 336 -15.33 -11.18 1.81
C ILE A 336 -16.31 -10.18 2.45
N ASP A 337 -16.68 -10.37 3.72
CA ASP A 337 -17.54 -9.43 4.45
C ASP A 337 -16.87 -8.05 4.62
N PHE A 338 -15.58 -8.02 4.93
CA PHE A 338 -14.80 -6.79 5.03
C PHE A 338 -14.90 -5.97 3.74
N TYR A 339 -14.58 -6.57 2.58
CA TYR A 339 -14.63 -5.88 1.30
C TYR A 339 -16.04 -5.44 0.94
N ASN A 340 -17.06 -6.29 1.14
CA ASN A 340 -18.46 -5.93 0.92
C ASN A 340 -18.85 -4.66 1.67
N ARG A 341 -18.53 -4.60 2.96
CA ARG A 341 -18.86 -3.44 3.80
C ARG A 341 -18.09 -2.20 3.39
N HIS A 342 -16.78 -2.29 3.16
CA HIS A 342 -15.97 -1.13 2.75
C HIS A 342 -16.41 -0.59 1.38
N LEU A 343 -16.60 -1.46 0.38
CA LEU A 343 -17.08 -1.07 -0.95
C LEU A 343 -18.47 -0.44 -0.90
N HIS A 344 -19.35 -0.90 -0.02
CA HIS A 344 -20.64 -0.24 0.22
C HIS A 344 -20.46 1.21 0.68
N TYR A 345 -19.59 1.47 1.65
CA TYR A 345 -19.32 2.83 2.15
C TYR A 345 -18.57 3.71 1.13
N VAL A 346 -17.67 3.12 0.32
CA VAL A 346 -17.07 3.82 -0.82
C VAL A 346 -18.15 4.21 -1.84
N GLN A 347 -19.05 3.30 -2.22
CA GLN A 347 -20.15 3.61 -3.14
C GLN A 347 -21.05 4.71 -2.58
N SER A 348 -21.44 4.61 -1.30
CA SER A 348 -22.22 5.64 -0.64
C SER A 348 -21.52 7.00 -0.64
N SER A 349 -20.18 7.02 -0.55
CA SER A 349 -19.38 8.25 -0.65
C SER A 349 -19.40 8.83 -2.07
N ILE A 350 -19.34 7.98 -3.11
CA ILE A 350 -19.50 8.39 -4.52
C ILE A 350 -20.89 8.98 -4.75
N ASP A 351 -21.94 8.34 -4.23
CA ASP A 351 -23.32 8.82 -4.31
C ASP A 351 -23.49 10.18 -3.60
N ASN A 352 -22.67 10.44 -2.56
CA ASN A 352 -22.54 11.73 -1.89
C ASN A 352 -21.53 12.67 -2.56
N GLY A 353 -21.12 12.43 -3.81
CA GLY A 353 -20.33 13.32 -4.65
C GLY A 353 -18.83 13.36 -4.37
N VAL A 354 -18.26 12.36 -3.68
CA VAL A 354 -16.80 12.17 -3.61
C VAL A 354 -16.29 11.59 -4.92
N LYS A 355 -15.18 12.11 -5.45
CA LYS A 355 -14.62 11.67 -6.75
C LYS A 355 -13.69 10.46 -6.63
N VAL A 356 -14.22 9.34 -6.14
CA VAL A 356 -13.46 8.07 -6.14
C VAL A 356 -13.46 7.45 -7.54
N LYS A 357 -12.30 7.00 -8.01
CA LYS A 357 -12.08 6.48 -9.38
C LYS A 357 -11.55 5.06 -9.45
N GLY A 358 -11.14 4.47 -8.33
CA GLY A 358 -10.75 3.06 -8.28
C GLY A 358 -10.54 2.58 -6.86
N PHE A 359 -10.42 1.27 -6.74
CA PHE A 359 -10.25 0.56 -5.48
C PHE A 359 -9.26 -0.59 -5.70
N PHE A 360 -8.21 -0.64 -4.90
CA PHE A 360 -7.15 -1.64 -4.96
C PHE A 360 -7.14 -2.41 -3.62
N PRO A 361 -7.54 -3.69 -3.60
CA PRO A 361 -7.42 -4.52 -2.41
C PRO A 361 -5.94 -4.75 -2.09
N TRP A 362 -5.60 -4.65 -0.80
CA TRP A 362 -4.34 -5.15 -0.25
C TRP A 362 -4.63 -6.50 0.40
N THR A 363 -4.09 -7.63 -0.07
CA THR A 363 -3.09 -7.83 -1.14
C THR A 363 -3.55 -8.74 -2.29
N LEU A 364 -2.77 -8.78 -3.38
CA LEU A 364 -2.93 -9.78 -4.45
C LEU A 364 -2.31 -11.14 -4.09
N LEU A 365 -1.19 -11.12 -3.36
CA LEU A 365 -0.45 -12.28 -2.88
C LEU A 365 -0.09 -12.08 -1.40
N ASP A 366 -0.01 -13.16 -0.61
CA ASP A 366 0.62 -13.10 0.69
C ASP A 366 2.08 -12.68 0.48
N ASP A 367 2.53 -11.75 1.31
CA ASP A 367 3.85 -11.17 1.18
C ASP A 367 4.53 -11.02 2.54
N PHE A 368 5.66 -10.33 2.51
CA PHE A 368 6.43 -10.04 3.71
C PHE A 368 5.86 -8.78 4.37
N GLU A 369 5.07 -8.98 5.43
CA GLU A 369 4.41 -7.90 6.18
C GLU A 369 5.37 -7.26 7.19
N TRP A 370 6.47 -6.73 6.66
CA TRP A 370 7.44 -5.91 7.38
C TRP A 370 7.97 -6.56 8.67
N SER A 371 7.82 -5.91 9.83
CA SER A 371 8.27 -6.43 11.12
C SER A 371 7.51 -7.67 11.59
N SER A 372 6.31 -7.94 11.03
CA SER A 372 5.54 -9.16 11.27
C SER A 372 6.01 -10.34 10.42
N GLY A 373 6.87 -10.11 9.43
CA GLY A 373 7.36 -11.14 8.51
C GLY A 373 6.20 -11.86 7.80
N PHE A 374 6.21 -13.19 7.82
CA PHE A 374 5.17 -14.04 7.19
C PHE A 374 4.17 -14.62 8.21
N SER A 375 4.06 -14.00 9.40
CA SER A 375 3.20 -14.51 10.49
C SER A 375 1.71 -14.14 10.32
N ILE A 376 1.42 -13.14 9.49
CA ILE A 376 0.08 -12.67 9.14
C ILE A 376 -0.09 -12.64 7.63
N ARG A 377 -1.34 -12.67 7.18
CA ARG A 377 -1.74 -12.77 5.77
C ARG A 377 -2.82 -11.75 5.45
N PHE A 378 -2.61 -10.92 4.43
CA PHE A 378 -3.57 -9.89 3.97
C PHE A 378 -4.34 -10.29 2.69
N ASP A 379 -4.09 -11.49 2.17
CA ASP A 379 -4.27 -11.80 0.74
C ASP A 379 -5.71 -12.09 0.29
N ALA A 380 -6.00 -11.81 -0.97
CA ALA A 380 -7.15 -12.35 -1.69
C ALA A 380 -6.87 -13.74 -2.31
N SER A 381 -5.60 -14.10 -2.56
CA SER A 381 -5.13 -15.42 -2.98
C SER A 381 -4.51 -16.19 -1.79
N TYR A 382 -4.07 -17.43 -1.95
CA TYR A 382 -3.28 -18.12 -0.92
C TYR A 382 -1.91 -18.50 -1.48
N TYR A 383 -0.86 -18.13 -0.77
CA TYR A 383 0.52 -18.50 -1.08
C TYR A 383 1.10 -19.42 -0.01
N SER A 384 1.47 -20.65 -0.41
CA SER A 384 2.25 -21.56 0.44
C SER A 384 3.68 -21.64 -0.06
N MET A 385 4.64 -21.32 0.81
CA MET A 385 6.00 -21.84 0.65
C MET A 385 5.95 -23.35 0.92
N GLY A 386 6.28 -24.15 -0.10
CA GLY A 386 6.30 -25.59 0.00
C GLY A 386 7.13 -26.04 1.21
N LYS A 387 6.55 -26.88 2.07
CA LYS A 387 7.30 -27.57 3.12
C LYS A 387 8.30 -28.50 2.43
N ASN A 388 9.56 -28.06 2.36
CA ASN A 388 10.78 -28.81 2.01
C ASN A 388 10.59 -30.08 1.17
N GLU A 389 10.94 -29.99 -0.12
CA GLU A 389 11.97 -30.84 -0.74
C GLU A 389 12.18 -30.29 -2.17
N ASP A 390 13.34 -29.65 -2.39
CA ASP A 390 13.81 -29.00 -3.64
C ASP A 390 13.62 -27.47 -3.76
N PRO A 391 14.70 -26.66 -3.68
CA PRO A 391 14.66 -25.22 -3.96
C PRO A 391 14.34 -24.86 -5.43
N SER A 392 14.16 -25.85 -6.32
CA SER A 392 13.66 -25.68 -7.68
C SER A 392 12.14 -25.82 -7.83
N SER A 393 11.41 -26.23 -6.78
CA SER A 393 9.95 -26.32 -6.84
C SER A 393 9.32 -24.92 -6.81
N LEU A 394 8.65 -24.54 -7.90
CA LEU A 394 7.87 -23.32 -7.98
C LEU A 394 6.79 -23.32 -6.88
N PRO A 395 6.56 -22.20 -6.16
CA PRO A 395 5.47 -22.11 -5.20
C PRO A 395 4.12 -22.31 -5.89
N TYR A 396 3.22 -23.05 -5.24
CA TYR A 396 1.87 -23.30 -5.74
C TYR A 396 0.94 -22.15 -5.31
N LEU A 397 0.43 -21.41 -6.28
CA LEU A 397 -0.62 -20.41 -6.06
C LEU A 397 -1.99 -21.12 -6.07
N HIS A 398 -2.68 -21.14 -4.93
CA HIS A 398 -4.05 -21.65 -4.86
C HIS A 398 -5.03 -20.49 -5.00
N LEU A 399 -5.63 -20.37 -6.20
CA LEU A 399 -6.65 -19.37 -6.53
C LEU A 399 -8.06 -19.93 -6.24
N PHE A 400 -8.45 -20.07 -4.98
CA PHE A 400 -9.84 -20.45 -4.63
C PHE A 400 -10.41 -19.48 -3.58
N HIS A 401 -11.70 -19.12 -3.75
CA HIS A 401 -12.47 -18.03 -3.09
C HIS A 401 -12.35 -16.60 -3.65
N LEU A 402 -11.44 -16.37 -4.60
CA LEU A 402 -11.39 -15.12 -5.36
C LEU A 402 -12.66 -14.83 -6.18
N CYS A 403 -13.40 -15.84 -6.66
CA CYS A 403 -14.62 -15.59 -7.46
C CYS A 403 -15.65 -14.72 -6.72
N SER A 404 -15.83 -14.90 -5.40
CA SER A 404 -16.79 -14.11 -4.63
C SER A 404 -16.32 -12.66 -4.46
N ILE A 405 -15.05 -12.43 -4.14
CA ILE A 405 -14.47 -11.07 -4.07
C ILE A 405 -14.50 -10.40 -5.45
N ILE A 406 -14.20 -11.15 -6.51
CA ILE A 406 -14.30 -10.68 -7.90
C ILE A 406 -15.75 -10.33 -8.25
N GLU A 407 -16.75 -11.16 -7.90
CA GLU A 407 -18.16 -10.84 -8.15
C GLU A 407 -18.57 -9.55 -7.46
N ILE A 408 -18.11 -9.33 -6.23
CA ILE A 408 -18.34 -8.10 -5.46
C ILE A 408 -17.67 -6.91 -6.14
N LEU A 409 -16.39 -7.02 -6.52
CA LEU A 409 -15.65 -5.97 -7.19
C LEU A 409 -16.23 -5.65 -8.59
N CYS A 410 -16.62 -6.66 -9.37
CA CYS A 410 -17.30 -6.49 -10.65
C CYS A 410 -18.70 -5.86 -10.49
N CYS A 411 -19.42 -6.18 -9.40
CA CYS A 411 -20.69 -5.53 -9.09
C CYS A 411 -20.49 -4.05 -8.73
N PHE A 412 -19.42 -3.74 -8.01
CA PHE A 412 -19.03 -2.38 -7.66
C PHE A 412 -18.63 -1.58 -8.91
N GLU A 413 -17.80 -2.14 -9.78
CA GLU A 413 -17.39 -1.52 -11.05
C GLU A 413 -18.60 -1.18 -11.94
N LYS A 414 -19.54 -2.13 -12.11
CA LYS A 414 -20.79 -1.89 -12.86
C LYS A 414 -21.63 -0.74 -12.28
N ARG A 415 -21.55 -0.48 -10.97
CA ARG A 415 -22.25 0.64 -10.32
C ARG A 415 -21.49 1.96 -10.49
N ILE A 416 -20.16 1.95 -10.34
CA ILE A 416 -19.31 3.12 -10.64
C ILE A 416 -19.53 3.59 -12.09
N LEU A 417 -19.45 2.68 -13.06
CA LEU A 417 -19.62 3.01 -14.48
C LEU A 417 -21.01 3.62 -14.76
N ARG A 418 -22.07 3.11 -14.12
CA ARG A 418 -23.43 3.68 -14.19
C ARG A 418 -23.49 5.08 -13.60
N SER A 419 -22.85 5.33 -12.45
CA SER A 419 -22.80 6.67 -11.83
C SER A 419 -21.94 7.67 -12.60
N CYS A 420 -21.01 7.20 -13.43
CA CYS A 420 -20.10 8.03 -14.24
C CYS A 420 -20.52 8.22 -15.71
N ASN A 421 -21.70 7.74 -16.15
CA ASN A 421 -22.14 7.76 -17.56
C ASN A 421 -21.12 7.13 -18.54
N LEU A 422 -20.40 6.08 -18.12
CA LEU A 422 -19.46 5.35 -18.97
C LEU A 422 -20.08 4.00 -19.38
N ILE A 423 -20.05 3.68 -20.67
CA ILE A 423 -20.62 2.46 -21.25
C ILE A 423 -19.81 1.24 -20.77
N ALA A 424 -20.47 0.29 -20.11
CA ALA A 424 -19.85 -0.95 -19.62
C ALA A 424 -19.39 -1.86 -20.77
N PRO A 425 -18.21 -2.53 -20.69
CA PRO A 425 -17.86 -3.61 -21.60
C PRO A 425 -18.69 -4.88 -21.34
N ARG A 426 -18.79 -5.72 -22.37
CA ARG A 426 -19.69 -6.88 -22.49
C ARG A 426 -19.48 -7.94 -21.40
N SER A 427 -20.60 -8.44 -20.90
CA SER A 427 -20.77 -9.56 -19.99
C SER A 427 -19.98 -10.81 -20.39
N PHE A 428 -19.24 -11.40 -19.44
CA PHE A 428 -18.94 -12.83 -19.43
C PHE A 428 -19.43 -13.44 -18.12
N CYS A 429 -20.39 -14.33 -18.24
CA CYS A 429 -20.86 -15.30 -17.25
C CYS A 429 -20.84 -16.67 -17.95
N PHE A 430 -20.69 -17.75 -17.18
CA PHE A 430 -20.56 -19.18 -17.55
C PHE A 430 -19.10 -19.65 -17.80
N VAL A 431 -18.60 -20.80 -17.35
CA VAL A 431 -19.19 -22.05 -16.79
C VAL A 431 -18.24 -22.60 -15.70
N ALA A 432 -18.75 -22.95 -14.52
CA ALA A 432 -18.09 -23.95 -13.67
C ALA A 432 -18.60 -25.33 -14.12
N GLN A 433 -17.75 -26.14 -14.72
CA GLN A 433 -18.00 -27.57 -14.92
C GLN A 433 -16.79 -28.37 -14.47
N GLU A 434 -17.12 -29.40 -13.71
CA GLU A 434 -16.29 -30.42 -13.11
C GLU A 434 -15.19 -30.94 -14.05
N ILE A 435 -13.96 -31.02 -13.54
CA ILE A 435 -13.02 -32.03 -14.02
C ILE A 435 -12.74 -32.94 -12.82
N GLY A 436 -13.57 -33.98 -12.74
CA GLY A 436 -13.33 -35.13 -11.89
C GLY A 436 -12.07 -35.87 -12.32
N SER A 437 -11.43 -36.47 -11.32
CA SER A 437 -10.32 -37.42 -11.38
C SER A 437 -10.28 -38.29 -12.66
N GLN A 438 -9.21 -38.14 -13.45
CA GLN A 438 -8.67 -39.26 -14.23
C GLN A 438 -7.25 -39.54 -13.76
N GLY A 439 -7.05 -40.72 -13.17
CA GLY A 439 -5.75 -41.23 -12.74
C GLY A 439 -4.86 -41.60 -13.93
N PRO A 440 -3.54 -41.72 -13.70
CA PRO A 440 -2.58 -42.00 -14.77
C PRO A 440 -2.60 -43.49 -15.16
N ALA A 441 -2.65 -43.75 -16.47
CA ALA A 441 -2.34 -45.07 -17.03
C ALA A 441 -0.81 -45.28 -17.09
N PRO A 442 -0.31 -46.53 -16.92
CA PRO A 442 1.10 -46.79 -16.60
C PRO A 442 2.02 -46.79 -17.81
N SER A 443 3.27 -46.41 -17.55
CA SER A 443 4.42 -46.40 -18.45
C SER A 443 4.85 -47.80 -18.88
N GLN A 444 5.15 -47.94 -20.18
CA GLN A 444 5.80 -49.12 -20.76
C GLN A 444 7.28 -49.13 -20.37
N ASP A 445 7.74 -50.26 -19.83
CA ASP A 445 9.15 -50.53 -19.55
C ASP A 445 9.67 -51.56 -20.57
N VAL A 446 10.77 -51.22 -21.24
CA VAL A 446 11.44 -52.05 -22.23
C VAL A 446 12.74 -52.55 -21.62
N SER A 447 12.82 -53.83 -21.29
CA SER A 447 14.11 -54.52 -21.21
C SER A 447 14.07 -55.83 -22.00
N LYS A 448 15.06 -55.95 -22.88
CA LYS A 448 15.30 -57.02 -23.86
C LYS A 448 16.02 -58.19 -23.21
N THR A 449 15.71 -59.41 -23.65
CA THR A 449 16.63 -60.55 -23.84
C THR A 449 15.77 -61.76 -24.24
N HIS A 450 16.14 -62.73 -25.07
CA HIS A 450 17.05 -62.87 -26.21
C HIS A 450 16.65 -64.24 -26.81
N ILE A 451 16.57 -64.36 -28.14
CA ILE A 451 16.83 -65.60 -28.95
C ILE A 451 15.77 -66.73 -28.80
N ALA A 452 15.37 -67.52 -29.80
CA ALA A 452 15.27 -67.47 -31.26
C ALA A 452 14.56 -68.79 -31.65
N ASN A 453 13.91 -68.76 -32.81
CA ASN A 453 13.58 -69.88 -33.71
C ASN A 453 12.34 -70.75 -33.46
N GLU A 454 11.43 -70.63 -34.45
CA GLU A 454 10.88 -71.70 -35.32
C GLU A 454 10.20 -72.92 -34.66
N GLU A 455 9.09 -73.46 -35.13
CA GLU A 455 8.18 -73.19 -36.24
C GLU A 455 6.94 -74.08 -35.97
N ALA A 456 5.80 -73.65 -36.53
CA ALA A 456 4.70 -74.47 -37.03
C ALA A 456 4.05 -75.57 -36.16
N GLY A 457 2.73 -75.41 -35.99
CA GLY A 457 1.82 -76.51 -36.34
C GLY A 457 0.87 -77.01 -35.26
N THR A 458 -0.38 -76.54 -35.37
CA THR A 458 -1.62 -77.31 -35.15
C THR A 458 -1.96 -77.88 -33.76
N ARG A 459 -3.05 -77.29 -33.20
CA ARG A 459 -4.12 -77.83 -32.32
C ARG A 459 -4.38 -79.36 -32.39
N PRO A 460 -5.24 -79.96 -31.52
CA PRO A 460 -5.83 -79.48 -30.25
C PRO A 460 -5.79 -80.51 -29.10
N LEU A 461 -6.03 -80.06 -27.87
CA LEU A 461 -7.20 -80.38 -27.03
C LEU A 461 -7.22 -79.47 -25.80
#